data_AF-A0A3N4PXU3-F1
#
_entry.id   AF-A0A3N4PXU3-F1
#
_cell.length_a   1.000
_cell.length_b   1.000
_cell.length_c   1.000
_cell.angle_alpha   90.00
_cell.angle_beta   90.00
_cell.angle_gamma   90.00
#
_symmetry.space_group_name_H-M   'P 1'
#
loop_
_entity.id
_entity.type
_entity.pdbx_description
1 polymer ?
#
loop_
_entity_poly.entity_id
_entity_poly.type
_entity_poly.pdbx_seq_one_letter_code
_entity_poly.pdbx_strand_id
1 'polypeptide(L)'
;MKKNVLLIVLFLPLCAQAQSTGLSWLGRWFNAWELVSKELLALPVGQPPEMVFYDTARVYTTSGITAPTGTPVKGPALYGRQLSWKVAPHGDSLTLPDAQRVPVGLMSFAAADKRGNSFFVMAAPSFWKNAGIESRELSLDKMLTGVFLHEFTHTRQYNSFGVQVDAIEREHPFTEVQLNDDIVQGYFKSDSEYVRAFRAETDAFYAAAGARSVREAKVLAKKALGMLKARQARYFTGNKTVLKKLDDIFLSMEGLGQYVAVYWLVHPRGGNLPPDVAVNGFRRKRNQWSQEEGLAMFLALVRLAKPDWEREQFSAQPVTIVELLEKAL
;
A
#
# COMPACT_ATOMS: atom_id res chain seq x y z
N MET A 1 38.71 59.12 -33.90
CA MET A 1 38.92 57.94 -33.04
C MET A 1 37.56 57.41 -32.57
N LYS A 2 37.00 56.43 -33.26
CA LYS A 2 35.74 55.75 -32.87
C LYS A 2 36.13 54.40 -32.27
N LYS A 3 35.80 54.16 -30.99
CA LYS A 3 35.96 52.85 -30.34
C LYS A 3 34.70 52.03 -30.62
N ASN A 4 34.85 50.94 -31.36
CA ASN A 4 33.83 49.91 -31.48
C ASN A 4 33.91 49.01 -30.23
N VAL A 5 32.85 48.98 -29.44
CA VAL A 5 32.66 48.01 -28.36
C VAL A 5 32.00 46.78 -28.98
N LEU A 6 32.73 45.67 -29.03
CA LEU A 6 32.21 44.37 -29.45
C LEU A 6 31.50 43.72 -28.26
N LEU A 7 30.17 43.62 -28.31
CA LEU A 7 29.35 42.92 -27.32
C LEU A 7 29.34 41.43 -27.68
N ILE A 8 30.12 40.61 -26.96
CA ILE A 8 30.07 39.15 -27.07
C ILE A 8 28.89 38.66 -26.23
N VAL A 9 27.81 38.25 -26.89
CA VAL A 9 26.71 37.51 -26.26
C VAL A 9 27.12 36.04 -26.16
N LEU A 10 27.52 35.63 -24.96
CA LEU A 10 27.71 34.21 -24.61
C LEU A 10 26.34 33.53 -24.54
N PHE A 11 25.99 32.77 -25.57
CA PHE A 11 24.93 31.77 -25.48
C PHE A 11 25.44 30.63 -24.59
N LEU A 12 25.04 30.63 -23.32
CA LEU A 12 25.09 29.42 -22.51
C LEU A 12 24.13 28.40 -23.12
N PRO A 13 24.56 27.15 -23.38
CA PRO A 13 23.61 26.12 -23.71
C PRO A 13 22.76 25.90 -22.46
N LEU A 14 21.48 26.27 -22.53
CA LEU A 14 20.45 25.70 -21.67
C LEU A 14 20.47 24.19 -21.91
N CYS A 15 21.25 23.48 -21.11
CA CYS A 15 21.12 22.04 -20.95
C CYS A 15 19.75 21.77 -20.32
N ALA A 16 18.71 21.75 -21.16
CA ALA A 16 17.49 21.04 -20.86
C ALA A 16 17.90 19.59 -20.63
N GLN A 17 18.01 19.18 -19.36
CA GLN A 17 18.14 17.79 -18.99
C GLN A 17 16.89 17.08 -19.51
N ALA A 18 17.03 16.37 -20.63
CA ALA A 18 16.00 15.46 -21.11
C ALA A 18 15.78 14.39 -20.01
N GLN A 19 14.71 14.56 -19.25
CA GLN A 19 14.13 13.49 -18.45
C GLN A 19 13.74 12.39 -19.43
N SER A 20 14.15 11.15 -19.16
CA SER A 20 13.71 10.00 -19.95
C SER A 20 12.18 9.95 -19.87
N THR A 21 11.51 10.08 -21.01
CA THR A 21 10.05 10.20 -21.09
C THR A 21 9.31 8.95 -20.57
N GLY A 22 10.01 7.81 -20.48
CA GLY A 22 9.42 6.50 -20.12
C GLY A 22 9.09 6.28 -18.63
N LEU A 23 9.70 7.00 -17.69
CA LEU A 23 9.49 6.80 -16.24
C LEU A 23 8.87 8.00 -15.50
N SER A 24 8.34 8.97 -16.24
CA SER A 24 7.74 10.18 -15.63
C SER A 24 6.55 9.87 -14.72
N TRP A 25 5.78 8.81 -15.02
CA TRP A 25 4.69 8.32 -14.17
C TRP A 25 5.18 7.84 -12.80
N LEU A 26 6.36 7.22 -12.74
CA LEU A 26 6.93 6.74 -11.49
C LEU A 26 7.35 7.89 -10.58
N GLY A 27 7.78 9.02 -11.15
CA GLY A 27 8.03 10.23 -10.39
C GLY A 27 6.78 10.76 -9.68
N ARG A 28 5.59 10.63 -10.28
CA ARG A 28 4.33 11.01 -9.63
C ARG A 28 3.99 10.09 -8.45
N TRP A 29 4.22 8.78 -8.60
CA TRP A 29 4.05 7.81 -7.52
C TRP A 29 4.99 8.09 -6.35
N PHE A 30 6.26 8.38 -6.62
CA PHE A 30 7.21 8.75 -5.57
C PHE A 30 6.81 10.06 -4.87
N ASN A 31 6.39 11.08 -5.60
CA ASN A 31 5.89 12.32 -4.99
C ASN A 31 4.64 12.07 -4.12
N ALA A 32 3.73 11.18 -4.56
CA ALA A 32 2.57 10.78 -3.78
C ALA A 32 2.97 10.07 -2.49
N TRP A 33 3.94 9.15 -2.56
CA TRP A 33 4.48 8.46 -1.39
C TRP A 33 5.18 9.42 -0.43
N GLU A 34 6.02 10.32 -0.93
CA GLU A 34 6.70 11.32 -0.10
C GLU A 34 5.70 12.22 0.64
N LEU A 35 4.60 12.60 -0.02
CA LEU A 35 3.51 13.36 0.58
C LEU A 35 2.88 12.60 1.76
N VAL A 36 2.39 11.37 1.54
CA VAL A 36 1.71 10.62 2.60
C VAL A 36 2.67 10.16 3.69
N SER A 37 3.89 9.75 3.32
CA SER A 37 4.93 9.34 4.26
C SER A 37 5.29 10.47 5.22
N LYS A 38 5.29 11.71 4.74
CA LYS A 38 5.63 12.88 5.56
C LYS A 38 4.44 13.39 6.37
N GLU A 39 3.28 13.55 5.74
CA GLU A 39 2.16 14.31 6.33
C GLU A 39 1.15 13.44 7.05
N LEU A 40 1.00 12.19 6.63
CA LEU A 40 0.12 11.24 7.31
C LEU A 40 0.91 10.36 8.27
N LEU A 41 1.97 9.70 7.79
CA LEU A 41 2.62 8.62 8.52
C LEU A 41 3.80 9.08 9.40
N ALA A 42 4.24 10.33 9.23
CA ALA A 42 5.38 10.91 9.94
C ALA A 42 6.63 10.00 9.94
N LEU A 43 6.84 9.24 8.85
CA LEU A 43 7.92 8.26 8.77
C LEU A 43 9.28 8.97 8.56
N PRO A 44 10.34 8.49 9.21
CA PRO A 44 11.68 8.94 8.88
C PRO A 44 12.02 8.56 7.44
N VAL A 45 12.84 9.39 6.77
CA VAL A 45 13.41 9.03 5.47
C VAL A 45 14.22 7.75 5.64
N GLY A 46 13.75 6.68 4.99
CA GLY A 46 14.40 5.36 5.06
C GLY A 46 15.14 5.01 3.79
N GLN A 47 15.84 3.88 3.82
CA GLN A 47 16.37 3.27 2.61
C GLN A 47 15.20 2.86 1.71
N PRO A 48 15.20 3.27 0.42
CA PRO A 48 14.24 2.77 -0.56
C PRO A 48 14.35 1.24 -0.68
N PRO A 49 13.22 0.51 -0.79
CA PRO A 49 13.25 -0.91 -1.12
C PRO A 49 13.86 -1.12 -2.52
N GLU A 50 14.29 -2.35 -2.80
CA GLU A 50 14.51 -2.72 -4.20
C GLU A 50 13.17 -2.68 -4.94
N MET A 51 13.16 -2.12 -6.14
CA MET A 51 11.93 -1.88 -6.90
C MET A 51 12.02 -2.53 -8.27
N VAL A 52 10.93 -3.16 -8.69
CA VAL A 52 10.77 -3.80 -9.99
C VAL A 52 9.48 -3.31 -10.61
N PHE A 53 9.61 -2.47 -11.63
CA PHE A 53 8.51 -2.06 -12.48
C PHE A 53 8.65 -2.68 -13.85
N TYR A 54 7.54 -2.91 -14.57
CA TYR A 54 7.62 -3.50 -15.91
C TYR A 54 6.45 -3.10 -16.78
N ASP A 55 6.68 -2.99 -18.08
CA ASP A 55 5.64 -2.84 -19.10
C ASP A 55 5.48 -4.15 -19.88
N THR A 56 4.98 -4.12 -21.11
CA THR A 56 4.77 -5.32 -21.92
C THR A 56 6.06 -5.91 -22.50
N ALA A 57 7.18 -5.18 -22.44
CA ALA A 57 8.44 -5.58 -23.08
C ALA A 57 9.66 -5.43 -22.18
N ARG A 58 9.62 -4.51 -21.21
CA ARG A 58 10.80 -4.10 -20.44
C ARG A 58 10.53 -4.07 -18.95
N VAL A 59 11.55 -4.47 -18.20
CA VAL A 59 11.64 -4.29 -16.74
C VAL A 59 12.52 -3.07 -16.44
N TYR A 60 12.11 -2.27 -15.47
CA TYR A 60 12.79 -1.11 -14.93
C TYR A 60 13.01 -1.38 -13.44
N THR A 61 14.26 -1.40 -13.00
CA THR A 61 14.56 -1.87 -11.64
C THR A 61 15.72 -1.13 -11.00
N THR A 62 15.69 -1.03 -9.68
CA THR A 62 16.84 -0.65 -8.84
C THR A 62 17.60 -1.86 -8.32
N SER A 63 17.09 -3.08 -8.53
CA SER A 63 17.67 -4.30 -7.99
C SER A 63 18.95 -4.72 -8.71
N GLY A 64 19.92 -5.19 -7.92
CA GLY A 64 21.13 -5.81 -8.45
C GLY A 64 20.87 -7.18 -9.10
N ILE A 65 19.77 -7.84 -8.74
CA ILE A 65 19.46 -9.24 -9.10
C ILE A 65 18.48 -9.31 -10.29
N THR A 66 17.47 -8.44 -10.34
CA THR A 66 16.43 -8.49 -11.38
C THR A 66 16.96 -8.29 -12.80
N ALA A 67 17.88 -7.34 -12.99
CA ALA A 67 18.48 -7.04 -14.30
C ALA A 67 19.99 -6.79 -14.14
N PRO A 68 20.80 -7.83 -13.90
CA PRO A 68 22.20 -7.66 -13.54
C PRO A 68 22.98 -6.96 -14.66
N THR A 69 22.70 -7.34 -15.92
CA THR A 69 23.26 -6.79 -17.16
C THR A 69 22.39 -5.70 -17.80
N GLY A 70 21.37 -5.20 -17.09
CA GLY A 70 20.47 -4.16 -17.58
C GLY A 70 21.22 -2.86 -17.87
N THR A 71 20.78 -2.13 -18.90
CA THR A 71 21.37 -0.84 -19.28
C THR A 71 21.02 0.22 -18.23
N PRO A 72 21.99 0.97 -17.68
CA PRO A 72 21.69 2.09 -16.79
C PRO A 72 20.81 3.13 -17.47
N VAL A 73 19.80 3.62 -16.77
CA VAL A 73 18.91 4.68 -17.27
C VAL A 73 18.73 5.76 -16.21
N LYS A 74 18.43 6.98 -16.64
CA LYS A 74 17.95 8.02 -15.73
C LYS A 74 16.50 7.69 -15.33
N GLY A 75 16.22 7.75 -14.04
CA GLY A 75 14.88 7.57 -13.49
C GLY A 75 14.61 8.54 -12.34
N PRO A 76 13.42 8.50 -11.74
CA PRO A 76 13.06 9.38 -10.65
C PRO A 76 13.87 9.08 -9.38
N ALA A 77 14.11 10.14 -8.61
CA ALA A 77 14.67 10.06 -7.27
C ALA A 77 13.56 9.82 -6.24
N LEU A 78 13.89 9.20 -5.11
CA LEU A 78 12.99 9.07 -3.95
C LEU A 78 13.62 9.77 -2.74
N TYR A 79 12.87 10.66 -2.10
CA TYR A 79 13.34 11.59 -1.07
C TYR A 79 14.55 12.42 -1.54
N GLY A 80 14.57 12.82 -2.81
CA GLY A 80 15.69 13.53 -3.43
C GLY A 80 16.95 12.67 -3.68
N ARG A 81 16.96 11.41 -3.24
CA ARG A 81 18.07 10.47 -3.48
C ARG A 81 17.99 9.87 -4.87
N GLN A 82 19.05 10.04 -5.66
CA GLN A 82 19.18 9.38 -6.95
C GLN A 82 19.30 7.86 -6.79
N LEU A 83 18.57 7.13 -7.62
CA LEU A 83 18.52 5.67 -7.60
C LEU A 83 19.20 5.09 -8.84
N SER A 84 19.85 3.95 -8.67
CA SER A 84 20.56 3.23 -9.72
C SER A 84 19.59 2.43 -10.59
N TRP A 85 18.84 3.13 -11.44
CA TRP A 85 17.89 2.49 -12.35
C TRP A 85 18.57 1.74 -13.49
N LYS A 86 18.07 0.53 -13.78
CA LYS A 86 18.42 -0.28 -14.93
C LYS A 86 17.17 -0.63 -15.73
N VAL A 87 17.33 -0.81 -17.04
CA VAL A 87 16.30 -1.34 -17.93
C VAL A 87 16.80 -2.58 -18.67
N ALA A 88 15.94 -3.57 -18.84
CA ALA A 88 16.22 -4.77 -19.63
C ALA A 88 14.94 -5.33 -20.27
N PRO A 89 15.02 -6.07 -21.39
CA PRO A 89 13.91 -6.89 -21.84
C PRO A 89 13.65 -8.03 -20.83
N HIS A 90 12.38 -8.39 -20.60
CA HIS A 90 12.01 -9.49 -19.69
C HIS A 90 11.44 -10.74 -20.39
N GLY A 91 11.01 -10.64 -21.65
CA GLY A 91 10.34 -11.76 -22.32
C GLY A 91 9.06 -12.16 -21.57
N ASP A 92 8.94 -13.43 -21.20
CA ASP A 92 7.76 -14.01 -20.54
C ASP A 92 7.81 -14.03 -19.00
N SER A 93 8.93 -13.63 -18.40
CA SER A 93 9.16 -13.78 -16.96
C SER A 93 10.01 -12.68 -16.36
N LEU A 94 9.78 -12.40 -15.08
CA LEU A 94 10.55 -11.45 -14.28
C LEU A 94 11.37 -12.20 -13.25
N THR A 95 12.63 -11.80 -13.09
CA THR A 95 13.44 -12.19 -11.94
C THR A 95 13.21 -11.20 -10.81
N LEU A 96 12.75 -11.67 -9.67
CA LEU A 96 12.52 -10.86 -8.49
C LEU A 96 13.82 -10.64 -7.68
N PRO A 97 13.86 -9.66 -6.77
CA PRO A 97 15.05 -9.39 -5.95
C PRO A 97 15.47 -10.56 -5.04
N ASP A 98 14.56 -11.46 -4.71
CA ASP A 98 14.85 -12.71 -3.99
C ASP A 98 15.33 -13.87 -4.91
N ALA A 99 15.60 -13.55 -6.19
CA ALA A 99 15.97 -14.46 -7.27
C ALA A 99 14.88 -15.42 -7.77
N GLN A 100 13.65 -15.34 -7.26
CA GLN A 100 12.54 -16.09 -7.82
C GLN A 100 12.22 -15.61 -9.24
N ARG A 101 11.73 -16.52 -10.09
CA ARG A 101 11.22 -16.19 -11.42
C ARG A 101 9.71 -16.34 -11.44
N VAL A 102 9.01 -15.28 -11.82
CA VAL A 102 7.56 -15.26 -11.94
C VAL A 102 7.16 -14.96 -13.39
N PRO A 103 6.05 -15.52 -13.89
CA PRO A 103 5.54 -15.15 -15.21
C PRO A 103 5.15 -13.67 -15.23
N VAL A 104 5.33 -13.02 -16.37
CA VAL A 104 4.84 -11.65 -16.59
C VAL A 104 3.31 -11.71 -16.57
N GLY A 105 2.71 -11.00 -15.62
CA GLY A 105 1.27 -10.89 -15.44
C GLY A 105 0.92 -9.54 -14.85
N LEU A 106 -0.35 -9.29 -14.56
CA LEU A 106 -0.75 -8.07 -13.87
C LEU A 106 -0.47 -8.23 -12.37
N MET A 107 0.68 -7.75 -11.89
CA MET A 107 1.06 -7.84 -10.48
C MET A 107 1.32 -6.48 -9.85
N SER A 108 0.99 -6.38 -8.56
CA SER A 108 1.34 -5.29 -7.66
C SER A 108 1.46 -5.89 -6.26
N PHE A 109 2.64 -5.87 -5.66
CA PHE A 109 2.84 -6.38 -4.30
C PHE A 109 4.16 -5.87 -3.69
N ALA A 110 4.20 -5.87 -2.36
CA ALA A 110 5.45 -5.85 -1.60
C ALA A 110 5.74 -7.23 -0.99
N ALA A 111 7.02 -7.56 -0.88
CA ALA A 111 7.50 -8.79 -0.25
C ALA A 111 8.88 -8.55 0.38
N ALA A 112 9.54 -9.58 0.89
CA ALA A 112 10.93 -9.50 1.31
C ALA A 112 11.78 -10.66 0.81
N ASP A 113 13.09 -10.40 0.72
CA ASP A 113 14.08 -11.43 0.47
C ASP A 113 14.32 -12.29 1.71
N LYS A 114 15.12 -13.36 1.57
CA LYS A 114 15.48 -14.27 2.68
C LYS A 114 16.23 -13.60 3.84
N ARG A 115 16.71 -12.36 3.65
CA ARG A 115 17.40 -11.56 4.67
C ARG A 115 16.44 -10.56 5.34
N GLY A 116 15.16 -10.56 4.97
CA GLY A 116 14.14 -9.64 5.45
C GLY A 116 14.18 -8.27 4.78
N ASN A 117 14.96 -8.07 3.71
CA ASN A 117 14.94 -6.79 2.98
C ASN A 117 13.70 -6.72 2.11
N SER A 118 12.87 -5.71 2.34
CA SER A 118 11.67 -5.52 1.53
C SER A 118 12.01 -5.12 0.10
N PHE A 119 11.20 -5.63 -0.82
CA PHE A 119 11.17 -5.20 -2.21
C PHE A 119 9.74 -4.97 -2.70
N PHE A 120 9.61 -4.23 -3.78
CA PHE A 120 8.33 -3.84 -4.36
C PHE A 120 8.28 -4.17 -5.85
N VAL A 121 7.15 -4.73 -6.30
CA VAL A 121 6.92 -5.14 -7.68
C VAL A 121 5.60 -4.56 -8.16
N MET A 122 5.58 -3.86 -9.30
CA MET A 122 4.32 -3.38 -9.88
C MET A 122 4.38 -3.19 -11.40
N ALA A 123 3.34 -3.64 -12.10
CA ALA A 123 3.19 -3.38 -13.52
C ALA A 123 2.99 -1.87 -13.80
N ALA A 124 3.61 -1.35 -14.86
CA ALA A 124 3.51 0.04 -15.29
C ALA A 124 2.10 0.36 -15.82
N PRO A 125 1.65 1.64 -15.78
CA PRO A 125 0.29 2.02 -16.17
C PRO A 125 -0.16 1.54 -17.57
N SER A 126 0.75 1.45 -18.53
CA SER A 126 0.48 0.93 -19.87
C SER A 126 0.04 -0.54 -19.84
N PHE A 127 0.59 -1.35 -18.95
CA PHE A 127 0.25 -2.76 -18.80
C PHE A 127 -1.18 -2.92 -18.27
N TRP A 128 -1.55 -2.16 -17.25
CA TRP A 128 -2.92 -2.13 -16.70
C TRP A 128 -3.95 -1.70 -17.75
N LYS A 129 -3.61 -0.66 -18.53
CA LYS A 129 -4.46 -0.19 -19.64
C LYS A 129 -4.64 -1.27 -20.71
N ASN A 130 -3.57 -1.96 -21.09
CA ASN A 130 -3.62 -3.03 -22.08
C ASN A 130 -4.41 -4.27 -21.58
N ALA A 131 -4.43 -4.50 -20.27
CA ALA A 131 -5.25 -5.51 -19.63
C ALA A 131 -6.75 -5.11 -19.51
N GLY A 132 -7.14 -3.94 -20.05
CA GLY A 132 -8.53 -3.46 -20.01
C GLY A 132 -8.98 -2.99 -18.63
N ILE A 133 -8.05 -2.66 -17.73
CA ILE A 133 -8.40 -2.16 -16.41
C ILE A 133 -8.81 -0.69 -16.50
N GLU A 134 -9.99 -0.40 -15.98
CA GLU A 134 -10.56 0.95 -15.91
C GLU A 134 -11.06 1.24 -14.48
N SER A 135 -11.14 2.53 -14.15
CA SER A 135 -11.82 3.04 -12.96
C SER A 135 -12.66 4.24 -13.36
N ARG A 136 -13.99 4.10 -13.21
CA ARG A 136 -14.93 5.16 -13.55
C ARG A 136 -14.90 6.28 -12.51
N GLU A 137 -14.71 5.90 -11.25
CA GLU A 137 -14.78 6.79 -10.10
C GLU A 137 -13.48 7.60 -9.90
N LEU A 138 -12.30 7.00 -10.10
CA LEU A 138 -11.01 7.63 -9.76
C LEU A 138 -10.20 8.09 -10.99
N SER A 139 -10.51 7.58 -12.19
CA SER A 139 -9.56 7.46 -13.31
C SER A 139 -8.46 6.42 -13.07
N LEU A 140 -7.89 5.89 -14.16
CA LEU A 140 -6.83 4.87 -14.06
C LEU A 140 -5.59 5.41 -13.32
N ASP A 141 -5.14 6.64 -13.58
CA ASP A 141 -3.93 7.21 -12.97
C ASP A 141 -4.06 7.36 -11.44
N LYS A 142 -5.22 7.84 -10.95
CA LYS A 142 -5.43 7.94 -9.49
C LYS A 142 -5.63 6.58 -8.85
N MET A 143 -6.35 5.67 -9.51
CA MET A 143 -6.50 4.29 -9.01
C MET A 143 -5.14 3.62 -8.86
N LEU A 144 -4.28 3.68 -9.88
CA LEU A 144 -2.95 3.07 -9.82
C LEU A 144 -2.03 3.77 -8.81
N THR A 145 -2.16 5.09 -8.64
CA THR A 145 -1.45 5.78 -7.55
C THR A 145 -1.89 5.25 -6.19
N GLY A 146 -3.20 5.05 -5.97
CA GLY A 146 -3.71 4.43 -4.75
C GLY A 146 -3.20 3.00 -4.53
N VAL A 147 -3.19 2.17 -5.58
CA VAL A 147 -2.62 0.80 -5.52
C VAL A 147 -1.14 0.85 -5.19
N PHE A 148 -0.36 1.71 -5.85
CA PHE A 148 1.05 1.91 -5.52
C PHE A 148 1.23 2.28 -4.04
N LEU A 149 0.46 3.26 -3.54
CA LEU A 149 0.58 3.72 -2.15
C LEU A 149 0.22 2.63 -1.14
N HIS A 150 -0.83 1.86 -1.42
CA HIS A 150 -1.25 0.72 -0.59
C HIS A 150 -0.10 -0.29 -0.47
N GLU A 151 0.38 -0.81 -1.60
CA GLU A 151 1.42 -1.84 -1.59
C GLU A 151 2.77 -1.32 -1.07
N PHE A 152 3.12 -0.08 -1.41
CA PHE A 152 4.38 0.52 -0.95
C PHE A 152 4.37 0.80 0.56
N THR A 153 3.19 0.88 1.18
CA THR A 153 3.07 0.92 2.65
C THR A 153 3.59 -0.37 3.28
N HIS A 154 3.31 -1.53 2.66
CA HIS A 154 3.77 -2.82 3.18
C HIS A 154 5.29 -2.98 3.14
N THR A 155 6.01 -2.28 2.26
CA THR A 155 7.49 -2.28 2.30
C THR A 155 8.03 -1.64 3.58
N ARG A 156 7.21 -0.88 4.30
CA ARG A 156 7.56 -0.29 5.61
C ARG A 156 7.02 -1.12 6.79
N GLN A 157 5.99 -1.93 6.57
CA GLN A 157 5.41 -2.81 7.58
C GLN A 157 6.07 -4.20 7.64
N TYR A 158 6.88 -4.58 6.65
CA TYR A 158 7.46 -5.92 6.62
C TYR A 158 8.35 -6.20 7.83
N ASN A 159 9.23 -5.26 8.20
CA ASN A 159 10.15 -5.40 9.33
C ASN A 159 9.46 -5.46 10.71
N SER A 160 8.13 -5.31 10.75
CA SER A 160 7.33 -5.37 11.97
C SER A 160 6.24 -6.44 11.84
N PHE A 161 5.12 -6.14 11.18
CA PHE A 161 4.03 -7.10 11.00
C PHE A 161 4.43 -8.28 10.11
N GLY A 162 5.19 -8.07 9.03
CA GLY A 162 5.66 -9.15 8.16
C GLY A 162 6.46 -10.22 8.91
N VAL A 163 7.40 -9.79 9.76
CA VAL A 163 8.17 -10.70 10.65
C VAL A 163 7.25 -11.51 11.58
N GLN A 164 6.15 -10.93 12.07
CA GLN A 164 5.19 -11.66 12.89
C GLN A 164 4.42 -12.71 12.08
N VAL A 165 4.03 -12.40 10.84
CA VAL A 165 3.38 -13.35 9.93
C VAL A 165 4.34 -14.51 9.62
N ASP A 166 5.59 -14.22 9.28
CA ASP A 166 6.63 -15.24 9.00
C ASP A 166 6.90 -16.14 10.23
N ALA A 167 6.82 -15.60 11.44
CA ALA A 167 6.92 -16.39 12.67
C ALA A 167 5.71 -17.32 12.82
N ILE A 168 4.50 -16.82 12.61
CA ILE A 168 3.27 -17.61 12.67
C ILE A 168 3.27 -18.73 11.62
N GLU A 169 3.69 -18.45 10.39
CA GLU A 169 3.76 -19.44 9.30
C GLU A 169 4.70 -20.61 9.64
N ARG A 170 5.84 -20.33 10.28
CA ARG A 170 6.81 -21.37 10.69
C ARG A 170 6.28 -22.25 11.82
N GLU A 171 5.45 -21.69 12.71
CA GLU A 171 4.90 -22.39 13.86
C GLU A 171 3.59 -23.14 13.53
N HIS A 172 2.86 -22.70 12.50
CA HIS A 172 1.54 -23.21 12.15
C HIS A 172 1.46 -23.62 10.67
N PRO A 173 1.33 -24.93 10.36
CA PRO A 173 1.15 -25.36 8.98
C PRO A 173 -0.28 -25.06 8.50
N PHE A 174 -0.41 -24.08 7.60
CA PHE A 174 -1.67 -23.67 6.97
C PHE A 174 -2.06 -24.63 5.83
N THR A 175 -2.60 -25.80 6.18
CA THR A 175 -2.93 -26.88 5.21
C THR A 175 -4.32 -26.77 4.59
N GLU A 176 -5.30 -26.18 5.29
CA GLU A 176 -6.68 -26.03 4.80
C GLU A 176 -6.82 -24.84 3.84
N VAL A 177 -6.15 -23.72 4.15
CA VAL A 177 -6.17 -22.47 3.38
C VAL A 177 -4.76 -21.90 3.43
N GLN A 178 -4.19 -21.55 2.27
CA GLN A 178 -2.85 -20.96 2.19
C GLN A 178 -2.81 -19.62 2.93
N LEU A 179 -1.74 -19.38 3.69
CA LEU A 179 -1.53 -18.12 4.38
C LEU A 179 -1.38 -16.96 3.40
N ASN A 180 -2.27 -15.98 3.52
CA ASN A 180 -2.23 -14.68 2.89
C ASN A 180 -3.14 -13.70 3.67
N ASP A 181 -3.19 -12.46 3.21
CA ASP A 181 -4.05 -11.38 3.71
C ASP A 181 -5.56 -11.68 3.68
N ASP A 182 -5.96 -12.66 2.86
CA ASP A 182 -7.32 -13.19 2.75
C ASP A 182 -7.55 -14.49 3.55
N ILE A 183 -6.64 -14.91 4.43
CA ILE A 183 -6.70 -16.21 5.12
C ILE A 183 -8.05 -16.45 5.81
N VAL A 184 -8.56 -15.43 6.52
CA VAL A 184 -9.85 -15.47 7.21
C VAL A 184 -11.00 -15.63 6.22
N GLN A 185 -10.97 -14.90 5.10
CA GLN A 185 -11.93 -15.05 4.02
C GLN A 185 -11.89 -16.45 3.40
N GLY A 186 -10.70 -17.02 3.20
CA GLY A 186 -10.53 -18.36 2.67
C GLY A 186 -11.23 -19.43 3.52
N TYR A 187 -11.18 -19.30 4.85
CA TYR A 187 -11.86 -20.23 5.76
C TYR A 187 -13.39 -20.05 5.78
N PHE A 188 -13.89 -18.82 5.73
CA PHE A 188 -15.27 -18.53 6.13
C PHE A 188 -16.16 -17.94 5.03
N LYS A 189 -15.67 -17.69 3.81
CA LYS A 189 -16.49 -17.11 2.73
C LYS A 189 -17.75 -17.89 2.37
N SER A 190 -17.76 -19.20 2.62
CA SER A 190 -18.90 -20.08 2.36
C SER A 190 -19.88 -20.14 3.54
N ASP A 191 -19.52 -19.61 4.71
CA ASP A 191 -20.41 -19.56 5.88
C ASP A 191 -21.25 -18.27 5.83
N SER A 192 -22.53 -18.42 5.54
CA SER A 192 -23.44 -17.28 5.42
C SER A 192 -23.63 -16.50 6.73
N GLU A 193 -23.51 -17.15 7.89
CA GLU A 193 -23.62 -16.48 9.20
C GLU A 193 -22.38 -15.65 9.47
N TYR A 194 -21.20 -16.20 9.16
CA TYR A 194 -19.95 -15.47 9.25
C TYR A 194 -19.98 -14.21 8.38
N VAL A 195 -20.35 -14.38 7.10
CA VAL A 195 -20.43 -13.28 6.14
C VAL A 195 -21.40 -12.19 6.61
N ARG A 196 -22.54 -12.57 7.22
CA ARG A 196 -23.48 -11.59 7.80
C ARG A 196 -22.87 -10.86 8.99
N ALA A 197 -22.18 -11.57 9.90
CA ALA A 197 -21.52 -10.95 11.05
C ALA A 197 -20.42 -9.96 10.61
N PHE A 198 -19.53 -10.39 9.72
CA PHE A 198 -18.46 -9.58 9.13
C PHE A 198 -19.01 -8.30 8.44
N ARG A 199 -20.07 -8.41 7.65
CA ARG A 199 -20.68 -7.23 7.01
C ARG A 199 -21.27 -6.27 8.05
N ALA A 200 -21.95 -6.81 9.07
CA ALA A 200 -22.60 -5.99 10.08
C ALA A 200 -21.59 -5.19 10.94
N GLU A 201 -20.46 -5.78 11.31
CA GLU A 201 -19.40 -5.06 12.03
C GLU A 201 -18.66 -4.07 11.14
N THR A 202 -18.38 -4.42 9.88
CA THR A 202 -17.79 -3.51 8.89
C THR A 202 -18.66 -2.26 8.71
N ASP A 203 -19.97 -2.45 8.51
CA ASP A 203 -20.91 -1.33 8.37
C ASP A 203 -21.00 -0.50 9.67
N ALA A 204 -20.83 -1.12 10.84
CA ALA A 204 -20.78 -0.41 12.12
C ALA A 204 -19.51 0.44 12.27
N PHE A 205 -18.35 0.00 11.76
CA PHE A 205 -17.14 0.82 11.70
C PHE A 205 -17.29 1.99 10.74
N TYR A 206 -17.89 1.80 9.56
CA TYR A 206 -18.21 2.92 8.66
C TYR A 206 -19.19 3.92 9.29
N ALA A 207 -20.17 3.44 10.06
CA ALA A 207 -21.07 4.32 10.81
C ALA A 207 -20.30 5.15 11.86
N ALA A 208 -19.32 4.55 12.55
CA ALA A 208 -18.46 5.26 13.49
C ALA A 208 -17.60 6.33 12.79
N ALA A 209 -17.04 6.01 11.62
CA ALA A 209 -16.28 6.95 10.81
C ALA A 209 -17.13 8.15 10.33
N GLY A 210 -18.38 7.90 9.96
CA GLY A 210 -19.34 8.91 9.49
C GLY A 210 -20.10 9.65 10.60
N ALA A 211 -19.80 9.41 11.87
CA ALA A 211 -20.54 9.97 13.00
C ALA A 211 -20.40 11.50 13.11
N ARG A 212 -21.48 12.16 13.55
CA ARG A 212 -21.58 13.62 13.60
C ARG A 212 -20.70 14.23 14.70
N SER A 213 -20.40 13.46 15.74
CA SER A 213 -19.55 13.89 16.84
C SER A 213 -18.57 12.81 17.26
N VAL A 214 -17.47 13.21 17.90
CA VAL A 214 -16.50 12.27 18.49
C VAL A 214 -17.17 11.37 19.54
N ARG A 215 -18.12 11.91 20.33
CA ARG A 215 -18.86 11.13 21.32
C ARG A 215 -19.68 10.02 20.67
N GLU A 216 -20.39 10.34 19.59
CA GLU A 216 -21.15 9.36 18.82
C GLU A 216 -20.22 8.32 18.16
N ALA A 217 -19.10 8.78 17.57
CA ALA A 217 -18.09 7.90 17.00
C ALA A 217 -17.57 6.89 18.03
N LYS A 218 -17.30 7.32 19.29
CA LYS A 218 -16.84 6.42 20.36
C LYS A 218 -17.87 5.34 20.69
N VAL A 219 -19.16 5.71 20.79
CA VAL A 219 -20.23 4.74 21.07
C VAL A 219 -20.34 3.71 19.94
N LEU A 220 -20.31 4.16 18.69
CA LEU A 220 -20.42 3.28 17.52
C LEU A 220 -19.19 2.39 17.36
N ALA A 221 -17.98 2.93 17.52
CA ALA A 221 -16.75 2.15 17.43
C ALA A 221 -16.63 1.13 18.57
N LYS A 222 -17.06 1.46 19.80
CA LYS A 222 -17.13 0.49 20.91
C LYS A 222 -18.08 -0.66 20.59
N LYS A 223 -19.23 -0.35 19.99
CA LYS A 223 -20.18 -1.38 19.52
C LYS A 223 -19.56 -2.26 18.43
N ALA A 224 -18.93 -1.65 17.42
CA ALA A 224 -18.29 -2.36 16.31
C ALA A 224 -17.16 -3.29 16.79
N LEU A 225 -16.27 -2.82 17.67
CA LEU A 225 -15.25 -3.67 18.31
C LEU A 225 -15.86 -4.83 19.10
N GLY A 226 -16.99 -4.60 19.78
CA GLY A 226 -17.71 -5.66 20.47
C GLY A 226 -18.21 -6.75 19.51
N MET A 227 -18.68 -6.34 18.32
CA MET A 227 -19.12 -7.27 17.26
C MET A 227 -17.94 -8.07 16.70
N LEU A 228 -16.83 -7.40 16.36
CA LEU A 228 -15.57 -8.03 15.93
C LEU A 228 -15.13 -9.10 16.92
N LYS A 229 -14.98 -8.72 18.20
CA LYS A 229 -14.55 -9.65 19.25
C LYS A 229 -15.50 -10.82 19.43
N ALA A 230 -16.82 -10.60 19.33
CA ALA A 230 -17.81 -11.65 19.41
C ALA A 230 -17.71 -12.62 18.22
N ARG A 231 -17.50 -12.12 17.00
CA ARG A 231 -17.24 -12.96 15.81
C ARG A 231 -15.98 -13.79 16.02
N GLN A 232 -14.87 -13.14 16.37
CA GLN A 232 -13.59 -13.83 16.60
C GLN A 232 -13.74 -14.92 17.68
N ALA A 233 -14.38 -14.62 18.81
CA ALA A 233 -14.59 -15.59 19.89
C ALA A 233 -15.47 -16.78 19.46
N ARG A 234 -16.47 -16.55 18.58
CA ARG A 234 -17.36 -17.59 18.07
C ARG A 234 -16.67 -18.52 17.07
N TYR A 235 -15.84 -17.98 16.18
CA TYR A 235 -15.33 -18.71 15.01
C TYR A 235 -13.87 -19.14 15.13
N PHE A 236 -13.03 -18.38 15.84
CA PHE A 236 -11.59 -18.66 15.96
C PHE A 236 -11.33 -19.57 17.16
N THR A 237 -11.85 -20.79 17.09
CA THR A 237 -11.75 -21.81 18.14
C THR A 237 -11.00 -23.04 17.63
N GLY A 238 -10.57 -23.92 18.55
CA GLY A 238 -9.87 -25.16 18.19
C GLY A 238 -8.58 -24.89 17.41
N ASN A 239 -8.45 -25.48 16.21
CA ASN A 239 -7.29 -25.29 15.35
C ASN A 239 -7.24 -23.92 14.65
N LYS A 240 -8.30 -23.10 14.79
CA LYS A 240 -8.44 -21.77 14.16
C LYS A 240 -8.15 -20.62 15.12
N THR A 241 -7.72 -20.89 16.35
CA THR A 241 -7.40 -19.84 17.34
C THR A 241 -6.29 -18.89 16.87
N VAL A 242 -5.32 -19.40 16.10
CA VAL A 242 -4.25 -18.60 15.48
C VAL A 242 -4.80 -17.51 14.56
N LEU A 243 -5.99 -17.73 13.95
CA LEU A 243 -6.61 -16.76 13.05
C LEU A 243 -6.96 -15.46 13.76
N LYS A 244 -7.15 -15.44 15.09
CA LYS A 244 -7.37 -14.17 15.80
C LYS A 244 -6.20 -13.22 15.61
N LYS A 245 -4.98 -13.71 15.83
CA LYS A 245 -3.78 -12.88 15.70
C LYS A 245 -3.57 -12.44 14.26
N LEU A 246 -3.81 -13.34 13.30
CA LEU A 246 -3.71 -13.02 11.87
C LEU A 246 -4.77 -12.02 11.42
N ASP A 247 -6.01 -12.14 11.88
CA ASP A 247 -7.10 -11.20 11.59
C ASP A 247 -6.72 -9.79 12.07
N ASP A 248 -6.26 -9.66 13.31
CA ASP A 248 -5.83 -8.36 13.88
C ASP A 248 -4.62 -7.77 13.11
N ILE A 249 -3.66 -8.61 12.67
CA ILE A 249 -2.51 -8.19 11.87
C ILE A 249 -2.94 -7.74 10.46
N PHE A 250 -3.71 -8.55 9.73
CA PHE A 250 -4.10 -8.24 8.36
C PHE A 250 -5.08 -7.07 8.29
N LEU A 251 -6.02 -6.94 9.22
CA LEU A 251 -6.84 -5.73 9.36
C LEU A 251 -5.97 -4.46 9.55
N SER A 252 -4.83 -4.59 10.24
CA SER A 252 -3.88 -3.49 10.43
C SER A 252 -3.09 -3.17 9.16
N MET A 253 -2.50 -4.20 8.53
CA MET A 253 -1.69 -4.03 7.33
C MET A 253 -2.55 -3.50 6.18
N GLU A 254 -3.55 -4.28 5.78
CA GLU A 254 -4.42 -4.00 4.64
C GLU A 254 -5.22 -2.73 4.85
N GLY A 255 -5.75 -2.54 6.06
CA GLY A 255 -6.49 -1.34 6.42
C GLY A 255 -5.65 -0.06 6.33
N LEU A 256 -4.39 -0.10 6.78
CA LEU A 256 -3.51 1.06 6.67
C LEU A 256 -3.16 1.35 5.22
N GLY A 257 -2.82 0.33 4.44
CA GLY A 257 -2.56 0.50 3.00
C GLY A 257 -3.75 1.15 2.28
N GLN A 258 -4.97 0.70 2.58
CA GLN A 258 -6.21 1.27 2.05
C GLN A 258 -6.40 2.73 2.49
N TYR A 259 -6.19 3.01 3.78
CA TYR A 259 -6.34 4.35 4.33
C TYR A 259 -5.31 5.34 3.78
N VAL A 260 -4.05 4.93 3.58
CA VAL A 260 -3.01 5.75 2.94
C VAL A 260 -3.42 6.16 1.53
N ALA A 261 -3.97 5.23 0.74
CA ALA A 261 -4.47 5.52 -0.59
C ALA A 261 -5.65 6.51 -0.55
N VAL A 262 -6.64 6.27 0.31
CA VAL A 262 -7.79 7.18 0.50
C VAL A 262 -7.33 8.57 0.94
N TYR A 263 -6.41 8.66 1.90
CA TYR A 263 -5.85 9.91 2.37
C TYR A 263 -5.23 10.71 1.21
N TRP A 264 -4.42 10.08 0.36
CA TRP A 264 -3.86 10.75 -0.81
C TRP A 264 -4.95 11.20 -1.80
N LEU A 265 -5.96 10.36 -2.03
CA LEU A 265 -7.05 10.66 -2.95
C LEU A 265 -7.85 11.89 -2.52
N VAL A 266 -8.05 12.11 -1.22
CA VAL A 266 -8.76 13.31 -0.69
C VAL A 266 -7.85 14.53 -0.55
N HIS A 267 -6.53 14.31 -0.42
CA HIS A 267 -5.60 15.38 -0.11
C HIS A 267 -5.57 16.45 -1.23
N PRO A 268 -5.56 17.77 -0.92
CA PRO A 268 -5.57 18.83 -1.94
C PRO A 268 -4.37 18.81 -2.89
N ARG A 269 -3.21 18.36 -2.40
CA ARG A 269 -1.99 18.14 -3.22
C ARG A 269 -1.87 16.72 -3.79
N GLY A 270 -2.86 15.86 -3.53
CA GLY A 270 -2.95 14.51 -4.06
C GLY A 270 -4.07 14.42 -5.10
N GLY A 271 -5.01 13.51 -4.89
CA GLY A 271 -6.14 13.29 -5.81
C GLY A 271 -7.19 14.41 -5.79
N ASN A 272 -7.25 15.20 -4.71
CA ASN A 272 -8.21 16.29 -4.48
C ASN A 272 -9.67 15.90 -4.78
N LEU A 273 -10.06 14.69 -4.36
CA LEU A 273 -11.40 14.15 -4.53
C LEU A 273 -12.27 14.42 -3.29
N PRO A 274 -13.60 14.51 -3.46
CA PRO A 274 -14.53 14.41 -2.34
C PRO A 274 -14.29 13.10 -1.54
N PRO A 275 -14.36 13.13 -0.19
CA PRO A 275 -14.10 11.95 0.62
C PRO A 275 -14.95 10.73 0.29
N ASP A 276 -16.23 10.92 0.00
CA ASP A 276 -17.15 9.85 -0.39
C ASP A 276 -16.77 9.21 -1.73
N VAL A 277 -16.33 10.02 -2.71
CA VAL A 277 -15.84 9.53 -4.00
C VAL A 277 -14.54 8.74 -3.83
N ALA A 278 -13.61 9.25 -3.02
CA ALA A 278 -12.34 8.57 -2.74
C ALA A 278 -12.55 7.21 -2.06
N VAL A 279 -13.36 7.17 -0.99
CA VAL A 279 -13.67 5.95 -0.23
C VAL A 279 -14.41 4.94 -1.12
N ASN A 280 -15.47 5.35 -1.81
CA ASN A 280 -16.25 4.42 -2.66
C ASN A 280 -15.44 3.93 -3.86
N GLY A 281 -14.69 4.83 -4.50
CA GLY A 281 -13.87 4.49 -5.66
C GLY A 281 -12.75 3.51 -5.34
N PHE A 282 -12.17 3.57 -4.14
CA PHE A 282 -11.07 2.69 -3.75
C PHE A 282 -11.55 1.34 -3.18
N ARG A 283 -12.67 1.32 -2.45
CA ARG A 283 -13.31 0.07 -1.95
C ARG A 283 -13.79 -0.88 -3.04
N ARG A 284 -14.16 -0.34 -4.21
CA ARG A 284 -14.61 -1.08 -5.40
C ARG A 284 -15.63 -2.18 -5.05
N LYS A 285 -15.25 -3.46 -5.26
CA LYS A 285 -16.15 -4.63 -5.15
C LYS A 285 -16.43 -5.05 -3.71
N ARG A 286 -15.76 -4.46 -2.70
CA ARG A 286 -15.92 -4.80 -1.27
C ARG A 286 -15.77 -6.30 -0.99
N ASN A 287 -14.85 -6.96 -1.70
CA ASN A 287 -14.72 -8.42 -1.72
C ASN A 287 -13.42 -8.95 -1.12
N GLN A 288 -12.53 -8.06 -0.65
CA GLN A 288 -11.32 -8.39 0.12
C GLN A 288 -11.58 -7.96 1.55
N TRP A 289 -11.77 -8.93 2.45
CA TRP A 289 -12.35 -8.66 3.78
C TRP A 289 -11.44 -7.82 4.66
N SER A 290 -10.16 -8.16 4.74
CA SER A 290 -9.15 -7.44 5.53
C SER A 290 -8.98 -6.00 5.06
N GLN A 291 -9.01 -5.75 3.74
CA GLN A 291 -8.97 -4.42 3.15
C GLN A 291 -10.23 -3.60 3.46
N GLU A 292 -11.42 -4.18 3.27
CA GLU A 292 -12.69 -3.48 3.42
C GLU A 292 -12.98 -3.11 4.88
N GLU A 293 -12.80 -4.05 5.81
CA GLU A 293 -13.01 -3.80 7.24
C GLU A 293 -11.87 -2.98 7.83
N GLY A 294 -10.62 -3.29 7.48
CA GLY A 294 -9.45 -2.52 7.92
C GLY A 294 -9.56 -1.05 7.55
N LEU A 295 -9.99 -0.73 6.31
CA LEU A 295 -10.24 0.67 5.91
C LEU A 295 -11.30 1.34 6.80
N ALA A 296 -12.41 0.65 7.07
CA ALA A 296 -13.47 1.16 7.94
C ALA A 296 -12.94 1.47 9.35
N MET A 297 -12.08 0.59 9.87
CA MET A 297 -11.46 0.73 11.19
C MET A 297 -10.49 1.91 11.24
N PHE A 298 -9.64 2.13 10.23
CA PHE A 298 -8.74 3.29 10.19
C PHE A 298 -9.48 4.62 10.03
N LEU A 299 -10.54 4.65 9.22
CA LEU A 299 -11.41 5.83 9.10
C LEU A 299 -12.08 6.15 10.46
N ALA A 300 -12.52 5.14 11.19
CA ALA A 300 -13.03 5.31 12.56
C ALA A 300 -11.92 5.76 13.53
N LEU A 301 -10.73 5.17 13.46
CA LEU A 301 -9.60 5.52 14.33
C LEU A 301 -9.23 6.99 14.19
N VAL A 302 -9.05 7.49 12.96
CA VAL A 302 -8.68 8.90 12.72
C VAL A 302 -9.75 9.88 13.19
N ARG A 303 -11.01 9.46 13.28
CA ARG A 303 -12.08 10.27 13.87
C ARG A 303 -11.94 10.38 15.40
N LEU A 304 -11.32 9.39 16.04
CA LEU A 304 -11.29 9.20 17.50
C LEU A 304 -9.95 9.56 18.14
N ALA A 305 -8.85 9.13 17.54
CA ALA A 305 -7.52 9.20 18.09
C ALA A 305 -6.87 10.56 17.87
N LYS A 306 -5.93 10.89 18.76
CA LYS A 306 -5.00 11.99 18.53
C LYS A 306 -3.88 11.53 17.57
N PRO A 307 -3.19 12.45 16.90
CA PRO A 307 -1.97 12.13 16.14
C PRO A 307 -0.94 11.46 17.07
N ASP A 308 -0.48 10.27 16.70
CA ASP A 308 0.70 9.49 17.19
C ASP A 308 0.51 7.98 16.85
N TRP A 309 -0.74 7.55 16.58
CA TRP A 309 -1.08 6.15 16.27
C TRP A 309 -0.27 5.59 15.09
N GLU A 310 0.15 6.45 14.17
CA GLU A 310 0.99 6.11 13.04
C GLU A 310 2.35 5.55 13.49
N ARG A 311 2.96 6.10 14.55
CA ARG A 311 4.25 5.61 15.06
C ARG A 311 4.13 4.22 15.66
N GLU A 312 3.00 3.93 16.29
CA GLU A 312 2.75 2.61 16.88
C GLU A 312 2.64 1.53 15.80
N GLN A 313 2.06 1.83 14.63
CA GLN A 313 1.92 0.90 13.50
C GLN A 313 3.27 0.51 12.84
N PHE A 314 4.25 1.41 12.84
CA PHE A 314 5.57 1.16 12.23
C PHE A 314 6.68 0.89 13.24
N SER A 315 6.34 0.71 14.51
CA SER A 315 7.32 0.36 15.55
C SER A 315 7.80 -1.09 15.40
N ALA A 316 8.90 -1.44 16.06
CA ALA A 316 9.41 -2.81 16.08
C ALA A 316 8.44 -3.81 16.75
N GLN A 317 7.56 -3.32 17.62
CA GLN A 317 6.46 -4.08 18.22
C GLN A 317 5.14 -3.38 17.85
N PRO A 318 4.68 -3.59 16.61
CA PRO A 318 3.61 -2.79 16.06
C PRO A 318 2.30 -3.09 16.79
N VAL A 319 1.53 -2.04 17.05
CA VAL A 319 0.23 -2.13 17.72
C VAL A 319 -0.85 -2.28 16.66
N THR A 320 -1.71 -3.27 16.79
CA THR A 320 -2.78 -3.55 15.80
C THR A 320 -3.86 -2.47 15.81
N ILE A 321 -4.61 -2.36 14.71
CA ILE A 321 -5.74 -1.43 14.60
C ILE A 321 -6.83 -1.70 15.66
N VAL A 322 -7.00 -2.96 16.07
CA VAL A 322 -7.90 -3.34 17.17
C VAL A 322 -7.45 -2.69 18.47
N GLU A 323 -6.17 -2.87 18.83
CA GLU A 323 -5.59 -2.27 20.05
C GLU A 323 -5.58 -0.74 20.00
N LEU A 324 -5.33 -0.13 18.84
CA LEU A 324 -5.38 1.32 18.67
C LEU A 324 -6.79 1.88 18.90
N LEU A 325 -7.82 1.23 18.36
CA LEU A 325 -9.20 1.62 18.60
C LEU A 325 -9.58 1.44 20.07
N GLU A 326 -9.13 0.37 20.72
CA GLU A 326 -9.33 0.18 22.17
C GLU A 326 -8.71 1.30 23.00
N LYS A 327 -7.50 1.75 22.66
CA LYS A 327 -6.84 2.89 23.32
C LYS A 327 -7.57 4.21 23.09
N ALA A 328 -8.23 4.37 21.95
CA ALA A 328 -8.88 5.63 21.58
C ALA A 328 -10.28 5.84 22.22
N LEU A 329 -10.91 4.77 22.71
CA LEU A 329 -12.28 4.75 23.26
C LEU A 329 -12.35 5.23 24.71
#